data_AF-A0A3P1V2D7-F1
#
_entry.id   AF-A0A3P1V2D7-F1
#
_cell.length_a   1.000
_cell.length_b   1.000
_cell.length_c   1.000
_cell.angle_alpha   90.00
_cell.angle_beta   90.00
_cell.angle_gamma   90.00
#
_symmetry.space_group_name_H-M   'P 1'
#
loop_
_entity.id
_entity.type
_entity.pdbx_description
1 polymer ?
#
loop_
_entity_poly.entity_id
_entity_poly.type
_entity_poly.pdbx_seq_one_letter_code
_entity_poly.pdbx_strand_id
1 'polypeptide(L)'
;MDIIAEIINNRVRKTPFYNNSKFFCILKENCTSTFKICIINKNNIEYHKKELCGICFLSPKYYIYTLWKERVIEIFEKDLLVGTMIVKEIKNPILNRALKYKNQENILNDKTTLNTALKRHLEWGKEMKISFESKLLKDIPNISVGDIKKLTEYIKNISENILWDIYYNNYDRKTDKLKINSLSEIKNKYPWIDEENLKILHTQGMYYAWHG
;
A
#
# COMPACT_ATOMS: atom_id res chain seq x y z
N MET A 1 1.70 -23.86 9.98
CA MET A 1 2.16 -23.00 8.88
C MET A 1 0.94 -22.36 8.25
N ASP A 2 0.94 -21.04 8.13
CA ASP A 2 -0.25 -20.26 7.80
C ASP A 2 -0.29 -19.83 6.34
N ILE A 3 0.86 -19.45 5.78
CA ILE A 3 0.99 -19.09 4.36
C ILE A 3 2.29 -19.64 3.78
N ILE A 4 2.36 -19.71 2.44
CA ILE A 4 3.60 -19.74 1.67
C ILE A 4 3.81 -18.34 1.09
N ALA A 5 5.02 -17.81 1.24
CA ALA A 5 5.40 -16.52 0.69
C ALA A 5 6.80 -16.58 0.04
N GLU A 6 6.98 -15.77 -1.00
CA GLU A 6 8.31 -15.44 -1.51
C GLU A 6 8.86 -14.28 -0.68
N ILE A 7 10.03 -14.46 -0.05
CA ILE A 7 10.66 -13.46 0.80
C ILE A 7 11.91 -12.91 0.14
N ILE A 8 12.08 -11.60 0.20
CA ILE A 8 13.28 -10.87 -0.23
C ILE A 8 13.95 -10.27 1.01
N ASN A 9 15.24 -10.54 1.18
CA ASN A 9 16.05 -9.94 2.23
C ASN A 9 16.65 -8.60 1.76
N ASN A 10 16.21 -7.51 2.39
CA ASN A 10 16.67 -6.14 2.12
C ASN A 10 17.49 -5.55 3.28
N ARG A 11 17.99 -6.36 4.23
CA ARG A 11 18.78 -5.85 5.36
C ARG A 11 20.00 -5.06 4.87
N VAL A 12 20.10 -3.81 5.31
CA VAL A 12 21.25 -2.92 5.01
C VAL A 12 22.60 -3.55 5.38
N ARG A 13 22.64 -4.30 6.49
CA ARG A 13 23.85 -4.98 6.98
C ARG A 13 24.23 -6.23 6.18
N LYS A 14 23.45 -6.59 5.14
CA LYS A 14 23.64 -7.77 4.27
C LYS A 14 23.67 -9.12 5.00
N THR A 15 23.29 -9.15 6.27
CA THR A 15 23.18 -10.40 7.04
C THR A 15 22.03 -11.25 6.50
N PRO A 16 22.19 -12.59 6.36
CA PRO A 16 21.13 -13.46 5.86
C PRO A 16 19.91 -13.55 6.78
N PHE A 17 18.75 -13.92 6.23
CA PHE A 17 17.66 -14.46 7.04
C PHE A 17 17.86 -15.96 7.22
N TYR A 18 17.87 -16.39 8.47
CA TYR A 18 18.04 -17.80 8.83
C TYR A 18 16.70 -18.48 9.01
N ASN A 19 16.69 -19.80 8.85
CA ASN A 19 15.53 -20.61 9.18
C ASN A 19 15.10 -20.40 10.64
N ASN A 20 13.80 -20.40 10.91
CA ASN A 20 13.17 -20.11 12.20
C ASN A 20 13.40 -18.69 12.78
N SER A 21 13.99 -17.78 12.01
CA SER A 21 14.10 -16.37 12.40
C SER A 21 12.71 -15.76 12.64
N LYS A 22 12.63 -14.91 13.66
CA LYS A 22 11.41 -14.17 14.01
C LYS A 22 11.49 -12.76 13.48
N PHE A 23 10.40 -12.31 12.89
CA PHE A 23 10.23 -10.94 12.41
C PHE A 23 8.85 -10.45 12.79
N PHE A 24 8.60 -9.17 12.57
CA PHE A 24 7.26 -8.65 12.63
C PHE A 24 6.91 -7.90 11.34
N CYS A 25 5.61 -7.77 11.09
CA CYS A 25 5.07 -7.05 9.94
C CYS A 25 3.83 -6.25 10.36
N ILE A 26 3.44 -5.31 9.51
CA ILE A 26 2.20 -4.56 9.64
C ILE A 26 1.19 -5.18 8.66
N LEU A 27 0.08 -5.71 9.17
CA LEU A 27 -0.97 -6.36 8.37
C LEU A 27 -2.12 -5.41 8.02
N LYS A 28 -2.30 -4.36 8.81
CA LYS A 28 -3.09 -3.15 8.54
C LYS A 28 -2.68 -2.09 9.56
N GLU A 29 -3.14 -0.86 9.40
CA GLU A 29 -2.82 0.19 10.37
C GLU A 29 -3.18 -0.24 11.82
N ASN A 30 -2.29 0.02 12.77
CA ASN A 30 -2.37 -0.40 14.17
C ASN A 30 -2.51 -1.93 14.40
N CYS A 31 -2.19 -2.74 13.39
CA CYS A 31 -2.25 -4.20 13.47
C CYS A 31 -0.91 -4.80 13.05
N THR A 32 0.00 -4.90 14.02
CA THR A 32 1.27 -5.60 13.86
C THR A 32 1.12 -7.09 14.17
N SER A 33 1.89 -7.92 13.49
CA SER A 33 2.00 -9.33 13.81
C SER A 33 3.44 -9.79 13.83
N THR A 34 3.76 -10.72 14.72
CA THR A 34 5.04 -11.45 14.72
C THR A 34 4.87 -12.78 14.01
N PHE A 35 5.87 -13.15 13.22
CA PHE A 35 5.90 -14.41 12.50
C PHE A 35 7.29 -15.06 12.54
N LYS A 36 7.31 -16.37 12.27
CA LYS A 36 8.51 -17.17 12.04
C LYS A 36 8.59 -17.57 10.56
N ILE A 37 9.79 -17.52 10.01
CA ILE A 37 10.09 -18.03 8.67
C ILE A 37 10.55 -19.49 8.78
N CYS A 38 9.97 -20.36 7.96
CA CYS A 38 10.42 -21.72 7.71
C CYS A 38 10.91 -21.82 6.26
N ILE A 39 12.21 -21.83 6.02
CA ILE A 39 12.78 -21.82 4.66
C ILE A 39 12.64 -23.22 4.05
N ILE A 40 11.96 -23.33 2.91
CA ILE A 40 11.59 -24.62 2.32
C ILE A 40 12.83 -25.37 1.81
N ASN A 41 13.74 -24.65 1.14
CA ASN A 41 14.96 -25.23 0.56
C ASN A 41 16.12 -25.35 1.56
N LYS A 42 15.92 -25.02 2.84
CA LYS A 42 16.93 -25.00 3.92
C LYS A 42 18.16 -24.09 3.69
N ASN A 43 18.25 -23.38 2.58
CA ASN A 43 19.25 -22.35 2.34
C ASN A 43 18.88 -21.06 3.06
N ASN A 44 19.87 -20.29 3.52
CA ASN A 44 19.61 -18.96 4.07
C ASN A 44 19.12 -18.00 2.97
N ILE A 45 18.35 -16.98 3.35
CA ILE A 45 17.94 -15.93 2.41
C ILE A 45 19.01 -14.84 2.42
N GLU A 46 19.94 -14.95 1.46
CA GLU A 46 21.01 -13.98 1.25
C GLU A 46 20.45 -12.60 0.83
N TYR A 47 21.27 -11.56 0.99
CA TYR A 47 20.89 -10.19 0.63
C TYR A 47 20.46 -10.08 -0.85
N HIS A 48 19.31 -9.44 -1.09
CA HIS A 48 18.63 -9.33 -2.39
C HIS A 48 18.29 -10.65 -3.08
N LYS A 49 18.43 -11.79 -2.39
CA LYS A 49 17.92 -13.07 -2.89
C LYS A 49 16.48 -13.26 -2.46
N LYS A 50 15.77 -14.01 -3.30
CA LYS A 50 14.38 -14.40 -3.08
C LYS A 50 14.32 -15.86 -2.74
N GLU A 51 13.56 -16.22 -1.72
CA GLU A 51 13.35 -17.61 -1.34
C GLU A 51 11.89 -17.88 -0.99
N LEU A 52 11.41 -19.06 -1.36
CA LEU A 52 10.09 -19.56 -0.97
C LEU A 52 10.12 -20.07 0.47
N CYS A 53 9.22 -19.53 1.28
CA CYS A 53 9.18 -19.76 2.72
C CYS A 53 7.77 -20.11 3.19
N GLY A 54 7.70 -21.06 4.12
CA GLY A 54 6.53 -21.22 4.97
C GLY A 54 6.53 -20.18 6.07
N ILE A 55 5.40 -19.53 6.33
CA ILE A 55 5.29 -18.52 7.38
C ILE A 55 4.35 -19.03 8.46
N CYS A 56 4.78 -18.92 9.72
CA CYS A 56 3.96 -19.22 10.89
C CYS A 56 3.77 -17.94 11.70
N PHE A 57 2.54 -17.45 11.72
CA PHE A 57 2.11 -16.32 12.49
C PHE A 57 1.92 -16.71 13.96
N LEU A 58 2.36 -15.88 14.91
CA LEU A 58 2.25 -16.24 16.34
C LEU A 58 0.82 -16.16 16.87
N SER A 59 -0.02 -15.29 16.31
CA SER A 59 -1.35 -15.02 16.86
C SER A 59 -2.42 -14.77 15.78
N PRO A 60 -2.58 -15.68 14.79
CA PRO A 60 -3.39 -15.46 13.58
C PRO A 60 -4.87 -15.18 13.85
N LYS A 61 -5.39 -15.62 15.00
CA LYS A 61 -6.78 -15.38 15.43
C LYS A 61 -7.15 -13.90 15.64
N TYR A 62 -6.18 -13.00 15.83
CA TYR A 62 -6.45 -11.58 16.10
C TYR A 62 -6.51 -10.71 14.83
N TYR A 63 -6.22 -11.27 13.66
CA TYR A 63 -6.21 -10.54 12.39
C TYR A 63 -6.78 -11.38 11.26
N ILE A 64 -7.99 -11.87 11.49
CA ILE A 64 -8.77 -12.64 10.52
C ILE A 64 -9.00 -11.84 9.23
N TYR A 65 -9.06 -12.55 8.11
CA TYR A 65 -9.34 -12.00 6.78
C TYR A 65 -8.44 -10.82 6.37
N THR A 66 -7.15 -10.89 6.72
CA THR A 66 -6.17 -9.87 6.36
C THR A 66 -5.34 -10.23 5.12
N LEU A 67 -5.24 -11.49 4.73
CA LEU A 67 -4.32 -11.93 3.68
C LEU A 67 -5.05 -12.29 2.38
N TRP A 68 -4.38 -12.07 1.25
CA TRP A 68 -4.78 -12.53 -0.08
C TRP A 68 -3.54 -12.86 -0.92
N LYS A 69 -3.72 -13.61 -2.01
CA LYS A 69 -2.63 -13.96 -2.92
C LYS A 69 -2.07 -12.71 -3.63
N GLU A 70 -0.76 -12.68 -3.80
CA GLU A 70 0.05 -11.56 -4.30
C GLU A 70 0.03 -10.31 -3.42
N ARG A 71 -0.49 -10.39 -2.18
CA ARG A 71 -0.31 -9.31 -1.23
C ARG A 71 1.18 -9.14 -0.92
N VAL A 72 1.70 -7.93 -1.09
CA VAL A 72 3.03 -7.55 -0.63
C VAL A 72 2.92 -7.10 0.82
N ILE A 73 3.82 -7.60 1.67
CA ILE A 73 3.87 -7.25 3.10
C ILE A 73 5.32 -6.92 3.45
N GLU A 74 5.50 -5.79 4.10
CA GLU A 74 6.79 -5.33 4.59
C GLU A 74 7.21 -6.09 5.86
N ILE A 75 8.50 -6.39 5.96
CA ILE A 75 9.11 -7.12 7.06
C ILE A 75 10.00 -6.17 7.84
N PHE A 76 9.85 -6.14 9.16
CA PHE A 76 10.55 -5.21 10.03
C PHE A 76 11.34 -5.91 11.13
N GLU A 77 12.42 -5.24 11.55
CA GLU A 77 13.17 -5.49 12.78
C GLU A 77 13.29 -4.19 13.57
N LYS A 78 12.65 -4.14 14.74
CA LYS A 78 12.35 -2.85 15.38
C LYS A 78 11.80 -1.87 14.32
N ASP A 79 12.30 -0.65 14.22
CA ASP A 79 11.73 0.34 13.30
C ASP A 79 12.32 0.29 11.87
N LEU A 80 13.08 -0.76 11.55
CA LEU A 80 13.80 -0.88 10.28
C LEU A 80 13.08 -1.83 9.33
N LEU A 81 12.78 -1.35 8.12
CA LEU A 81 12.35 -2.19 7.00
C LEU A 81 13.55 -3.07 6.57
N VAL A 82 13.42 -4.37 6.75
CA VAL A 82 14.50 -5.33 6.48
C VAL A 82 14.20 -6.29 5.33
N GLY A 83 12.98 -6.30 4.81
CA GLY A 83 12.62 -7.19 3.72
C GLY A 83 11.18 -7.02 3.29
N THR A 84 10.78 -7.82 2.31
CA THR A 84 9.39 -7.91 1.86
C THR A 84 9.00 -9.37 1.68
N MET A 85 7.73 -9.66 1.87
CA MET A 85 7.14 -10.97 1.54
C MET A 85 5.96 -10.79 0.60
N ILE A 86 5.88 -11.67 -0.40
CA ILE A 86 4.77 -11.73 -1.35
C ILE A 86 4.01 -13.03 -1.07
N VAL A 87 2.74 -12.92 -0.68
CA VAL A 87 1.90 -14.09 -0.36
C VAL A 87 1.64 -14.90 -1.64
N LYS A 88 2.09 -16.15 -1.68
CA LYS A 88 1.89 -17.05 -2.84
C LYS A 88 0.73 -18.03 -2.61
N GLU A 89 0.56 -18.50 -1.38
CA GLU A 89 -0.51 -19.41 -1.00
C GLU A 89 -0.97 -19.13 0.44
N ILE A 90 -2.26 -19.25 0.72
CA ILE A 90 -2.81 -19.14 2.07
C ILE A 90 -3.29 -20.52 2.49
N LYS A 91 -2.62 -21.09 3.51
CA LYS A 91 -2.98 -22.40 4.08
C LYS A 91 -3.96 -22.29 5.23
N ASN A 92 -3.87 -21.23 6.02
CA ASN A 92 -4.79 -20.98 7.12
C ASN A 92 -6.01 -20.17 6.64
N PRO A 93 -7.21 -20.77 6.52
CA PRO A 93 -8.37 -20.12 5.94
C PRO A 93 -8.87 -18.93 6.76
N ILE A 94 -8.60 -18.86 8.07
CA ILE A 94 -9.05 -17.73 8.91
C ILE A 94 -8.40 -16.41 8.48
N LEU A 95 -7.24 -16.49 7.82
CA LEU A 95 -6.52 -15.33 7.32
C LEU A 95 -6.99 -14.90 5.93
N ASN A 96 -7.71 -15.77 5.20
CA ASN A 96 -8.03 -15.54 3.80
C ASN A 96 -9.21 -14.58 3.61
N ARG A 97 -8.90 -13.28 3.59
CA ARG A 97 -9.26 -12.42 2.46
C ARG A 97 -10.60 -12.68 1.77
N ALA A 98 -10.44 -13.38 0.66
CA ALA A 98 -11.44 -13.62 -0.37
C ALA A 98 -12.59 -14.51 0.09
N LEU A 99 -12.45 -15.22 1.23
CA LEU A 99 -13.52 -16.08 1.74
C LEU A 99 -14.69 -15.29 2.34
N LYS A 100 -14.45 -14.04 2.78
CA LYS A 100 -15.48 -13.25 3.47
C LYS A 100 -16.04 -12.10 2.63
N TYR A 101 -15.19 -11.40 1.89
CA TYR A 101 -15.57 -10.14 1.24
C TYR A 101 -15.62 -10.30 -0.28
N LYS A 102 -16.81 -10.09 -0.85
CA LYS A 102 -17.05 -10.11 -2.29
C LYS A 102 -16.82 -8.73 -2.90
N ASN A 103 -16.39 -8.70 -4.16
CA ASN A 103 -16.22 -7.46 -4.91
C ASN A 103 -17.56 -6.72 -5.04
N GLN A 104 -17.50 -5.41 -4.88
CA GLN A 104 -18.61 -4.53 -5.20
C GLN A 104 -18.56 -4.19 -6.69
N GLU A 105 -19.72 -4.20 -7.35
CA GLU A 105 -19.79 -3.89 -8.78
C GLU A 105 -19.33 -2.47 -9.09
N ASN A 106 -19.68 -1.51 -8.23
CA ASN A 106 -19.55 -0.08 -8.50
C ASN A 106 -18.77 0.69 -7.43
N ILE A 107 -17.72 0.09 -6.84
CA ILE A 107 -16.91 0.77 -5.80
C ILE A 107 -16.36 2.14 -6.26
N LEU A 108 -16.08 2.29 -7.56
CA LEU A 108 -15.59 3.54 -8.14
C LEU A 108 -16.68 4.61 -8.34
N ASN A 109 -17.95 4.30 -8.09
CA ASN A 109 -19.03 5.29 -8.11
C ASN A 109 -19.32 5.86 -6.72
N ASP A 110 -18.77 5.25 -5.66
CA ASP A 110 -18.91 5.75 -4.30
C ASP A 110 -17.91 6.90 -4.04
N LYS A 111 -18.41 8.13 -4.15
CA LYS A 111 -17.64 9.35 -3.90
C LYS A 111 -17.02 9.38 -2.50
N THR A 112 -17.66 8.79 -1.49
CA THR A 112 -17.15 8.76 -0.12
C THR A 112 -15.92 7.87 -0.04
N THR A 113 -16.02 6.67 -0.61
CA THR A 113 -14.89 5.74 -0.73
C THR A 113 -13.74 6.35 -1.53
N LEU A 114 -14.03 7.00 -2.67
CA LEU A 114 -13.01 7.64 -3.49
C LEU A 114 -12.29 8.78 -2.77
N ASN A 115 -13.01 9.67 -2.07
CA ASN A 115 -12.38 10.75 -1.31
C ASN A 115 -11.59 10.22 -0.10
N THR A 116 -12.08 9.16 0.55
CA THR A 116 -11.34 8.48 1.62
C THR A 116 -10.02 7.90 1.09
N ALA A 117 -10.07 7.20 -0.04
CA ALA A 117 -8.91 6.61 -0.67
C ALA A 117 -7.92 7.69 -1.15
N LEU A 118 -8.40 8.75 -1.80
CA LEU A 118 -7.59 9.87 -2.25
C LEU A 118 -6.89 10.56 -1.06
N LYS A 119 -7.62 10.84 0.02
CA LYS A 119 -7.07 11.45 1.23
C LYS A 119 -5.89 10.65 1.78
N ARG A 120 -6.04 9.32 1.88
CA ARG A 120 -4.97 8.40 2.33
C ARG A 120 -3.77 8.32 1.40
N HIS A 121 -4.00 8.40 0.09
CA HIS A 121 -2.94 8.45 -0.92
C HIS A 121 -2.13 9.74 -0.83
N LEU A 122 -2.78 10.85 -0.47
CA LEU A 122 -2.15 12.17 -0.34
C LEU A 122 -1.46 12.40 1.02
N GLU A 123 -1.51 11.49 1.97
CA GLU A 123 -0.85 11.66 3.26
C GLU A 123 0.68 11.73 3.15
N TRP A 124 1.32 12.65 3.89
CA TRP A 124 2.76 12.89 3.90
C TRP A 124 3.42 12.53 5.25
N GLY A 125 4.75 12.44 5.27
CA GLY A 125 5.53 12.26 6.50
C GLY A 125 5.53 10.82 7.01
N LYS A 126 5.33 10.60 8.32
CA LYS A 126 5.42 9.26 8.94
C LYS A 126 4.37 8.29 8.38
N GLU A 127 3.20 8.81 8.02
CA GLU A 127 2.09 8.03 7.46
C GLU A 127 2.39 7.50 6.04
N MET A 128 3.35 8.09 5.31
CA MET A 128 3.77 7.55 4.00
C MET A 128 4.41 6.16 4.10
N LYS A 129 4.93 5.80 5.28
CA LYS A 129 5.57 4.50 5.52
C LYS A 129 4.57 3.35 5.61
N ILE A 130 3.28 3.64 5.71
CA ILE A 130 2.22 2.64 5.77
C ILE A 130 1.73 2.40 4.35
N SER A 131 1.67 1.13 3.93
CA SER A 131 1.18 0.78 2.59
C SER A 131 -0.24 1.31 2.36
N PHE A 132 -0.53 1.76 1.14
CA PHE A 132 -1.83 2.34 0.81
C PHE A 132 -2.97 1.33 1.07
N GLU A 133 -2.77 0.04 0.78
CA GLU A 133 -3.78 -0.98 1.09
C GLU A 133 -4.05 -1.11 2.59
N SER A 134 -3.01 -0.95 3.42
CA SER A 134 -3.15 -1.02 4.88
C SER A 134 -3.97 0.14 5.43
N LYS A 135 -3.87 1.33 4.81
CA LYS A 135 -4.70 2.50 5.10
C LYS A 135 -6.15 2.28 4.68
N LEU A 136 -6.37 1.77 3.46
CA LEU A 136 -7.72 1.44 2.98
C LEU A 136 -8.42 0.42 3.88
N LEU A 137 -7.70 -0.59 4.37
CA LEU A 137 -8.24 -1.60 5.28
C LEU A 137 -8.61 -1.06 6.67
N LYS A 138 -8.07 0.09 7.08
CA LYS A 138 -8.49 0.75 8.32
C LYS A 138 -9.82 1.45 8.13
N ASP A 139 -9.94 2.28 7.11
CA ASP A 139 -11.13 3.12 6.92
C ASP A 139 -12.29 2.33 6.30
N ILE A 140 -11.97 1.27 5.54
CA ILE A 140 -12.96 0.41 4.87
C ILE A 140 -12.70 -1.06 5.24
N PRO A 141 -12.92 -1.48 6.51
CA PRO A 141 -12.52 -2.81 7.00
C PRO A 141 -13.08 -4.01 6.24
N ASN A 142 -14.20 -3.82 5.52
CA ASN A 142 -14.91 -4.87 4.79
C ASN A 142 -14.69 -4.83 3.27
N ILE A 143 -13.73 -4.02 2.79
CA ILE A 143 -13.44 -3.92 1.36
C ILE A 143 -12.89 -5.23 0.78
N SER A 144 -13.35 -5.63 -0.41
CA SER A 144 -12.85 -6.85 -1.04
C SER A 144 -11.41 -6.70 -1.55
N VAL A 145 -10.76 -7.82 -1.85
CA VAL A 145 -9.43 -7.82 -2.47
C VAL A 145 -9.46 -7.16 -3.86
N GLY A 146 -10.51 -7.42 -4.65
CA GLY A 146 -10.66 -6.82 -5.97
C GLY A 146 -10.83 -5.31 -5.89
N ASP A 147 -11.62 -4.83 -4.94
CA ASP A 147 -11.89 -3.40 -4.79
C ASP A 147 -10.70 -2.63 -4.23
N ILE A 148 -9.89 -3.22 -3.34
CA ILE A 148 -8.61 -2.63 -2.92
C ILE A 148 -7.72 -2.37 -4.15
N LYS A 149 -7.58 -3.38 -5.03
CA LYS A 149 -6.76 -3.25 -6.25
C LYS A 149 -7.31 -2.17 -7.18
N LYS A 150 -8.62 -2.21 -7.46
CA LYS A 150 -9.29 -1.19 -8.30
C LYS A 150 -9.08 0.22 -7.76
N LEU A 151 -9.29 0.44 -6.45
CA LEU A 151 -9.09 1.76 -5.84
C LEU A 151 -7.63 2.19 -5.88
N THR A 152 -6.70 1.29 -5.57
CA THR A 152 -5.26 1.58 -5.57
C THR A 152 -4.81 2.06 -6.93
N GLU A 153 -5.16 1.32 -7.98
CA GLU A 153 -4.79 1.64 -9.36
C GLU A 153 -5.49 2.93 -9.84
N TYR A 154 -6.79 3.07 -9.58
CA TYR A 154 -7.56 4.25 -9.97
C TYR A 154 -7.03 5.54 -9.33
N ILE A 155 -6.81 5.54 -8.01
CA ILE A 155 -6.33 6.71 -7.27
C ILE A 155 -4.90 7.07 -7.67
N LYS A 156 -4.02 6.07 -7.83
CA LYS A 156 -2.65 6.31 -8.29
C LYS A 156 -2.63 6.98 -9.66
N ASN A 157 -3.39 6.43 -10.62
CA ASN A 157 -3.46 6.98 -11.97
C ASN A 157 -4.02 8.42 -11.98
N ILE A 158 -5.04 8.71 -11.16
CA ILE A 158 -5.58 10.07 -11.06
C ILE A 158 -4.54 11.03 -10.48
N SER A 159 -3.87 10.64 -9.39
CA SER A 159 -2.83 11.46 -8.79
C SER A 159 -1.69 11.74 -9.77
N GLU A 160 -1.22 10.73 -10.50
CA GLU A 160 -0.16 10.89 -11.51
C GLU A 160 -0.62 11.82 -12.65
N ASN A 161 -1.81 11.60 -13.19
CA ASN A 161 -2.37 12.46 -14.24
C ASN A 161 -2.52 13.91 -13.78
N ILE A 162 -3.00 14.16 -12.55
CA ILE A 162 -3.14 15.51 -12.03
C ILE A 162 -1.75 16.16 -11.88
N LEU A 163 -0.79 15.47 -11.26
CA LEU A 163 0.55 16.02 -11.01
C LEU A 163 1.28 16.33 -12.33
N TRP A 164 1.25 15.44 -13.30
CA TRP A 164 1.97 15.62 -14.57
C TRP A 164 1.22 16.51 -15.56
N ASP A 165 -0.04 16.19 -15.88
CA ASP A 165 -0.76 16.85 -16.97
C ASP A 165 -1.23 18.25 -16.58
N ILE A 166 -1.63 18.45 -15.32
CA ILE A 166 -2.21 19.71 -14.86
C ILE A 166 -1.15 20.60 -14.25
N TYR A 167 -0.30 20.09 -13.35
CA TYR A 167 0.70 20.93 -12.68
C TYR A 167 2.00 21.04 -13.46
N TYR A 168 2.74 19.94 -13.65
CA TYR A 168 4.09 19.97 -14.22
C TYR A 168 4.12 20.62 -15.62
N ASN A 169 3.23 20.20 -16.52
CA ASN A 169 3.20 20.71 -17.89
C ASN A 169 2.77 22.18 -18.01
N ASN A 170 2.06 22.72 -17.02
CA ASN A 170 1.55 24.09 -17.07
C ASN A 170 2.30 25.05 -16.15
N TYR A 171 3.30 24.58 -15.40
CA TYR A 171 4.09 25.40 -14.50
C TYR A 171 5.22 26.11 -15.24
N ASP A 172 5.30 27.44 -15.09
CA ASP A 172 6.36 28.27 -15.64
C ASP A 172 7.38 28.63 -14.56
N ARG A 173 8.57 28.02 -14.66
CA ARG A 173 9.68 28.25 -13.72
C ARG A 173 10.22 29.68 -13.73
N LYS A 174 10.00 30.45 -14.80
CA LYS A 174 10.46 31.85 -14.87
C LYS A 174 9.57 32.79 -14.07
N THR A 175 8.27 32.49 -14.05
CA THR A 175 7.26 33.34 -13.40
C THR A 175 6.75 32.76 -12.08
N ASP A 176 7.16 31.54 -11.74
CA ASP A 176 6.73 30.77 -10.56
C ASP A 176 5.20 30.64 -10.49
N LYS A 177 4.57 30.41 -11.65
CA LYS A 177 3.11 30.40 -11.80
C LYS A 177 2.63 29.30 -12.74
N LEU A 178 1.39 28.86 -12.52
CA LEU A 178 0.67 28.01 -13.46
C LEU A 178 0.04 28.85 -14.58
N LYS A 179 0.12 28.35 -15.82
CA LYS A 179 -0.50 28.94 -17.01
C LYS A 179 -2.02 28.74 -17.08
N ILE A 180 -2.56 27.88 -16.22
CA ILE A 180 -3.98 27.49 -16.20
C ILE A 180 -4.58 27.62 -14.80
N ASN A 181 -5.90 27.66 -14.73
CA ASN A 181 -6.62 27.49 -13.47
C ASN A 181 -6.73 25.99 -13.13
N SER A 182 -5.70 25.46 -12.48
CA SER A 182 -5.60 24.03 -12.16
C SER A 182 -6.74 23.51 -11.29
N LEU A 183 -7.26 24.32 -10.35
CA LEU A 183 -8.37 23.92 -9.49
C LEU A 183 -9.66 23.70 -10.29
N SER A 184 -9.95 24.59 -11.24
CA SER A 184 -11.10 24.45 -12.14
C SER A 184 -10.95 23.22 -13.04
N GLU A 185 -9.75 23.00 -13.59
CA GLU A 185 -9.48 21.86 -14.46
C GLU A 185 -9.69 20.52 -13.73
N ILE A 186 -9.19 20.41 -12.50
CA ILE A 186 -9.36 19.22 -11.66
C ILE A 186 -10.84 19.00 -11.33
N LYS A 187 -11.58 20.05 -10.91
CA LYS A 187 -13.01 19.94 -10.59
C LYS A 187 -13.85 19.51 -11.80
N ASN A 188 -13.50 19.98 -13.01
CA ASN A 188 -14.19 19.59 -14.23
C ASN A 188 -13.91 18.13 -14.61
N LYS A 189 -12.65 17.69 -14.51
CA LYS A 189 -12.23 16.32 -14.89
C LYS A 189 -12.63 15.27 -13.84
N TYR A 190 -12.63 15.65 -12.56
CA TYR A 190 -12.93 14.77 -11.43
C TYR A 190 -13.93 15.43 -10.45
N PRO A 191 -15.22 15.54 -10.83
CA PRO A 191 -16.23 16.26 -10.03
C PRO A 191 -16.55 15.66 -8.66
N TRP A 192 -16.06 14.45 -8.39
CA TRP A 192 -16.26 13.78 -7.12
C TRP A 192 -15.25 14.21 -6.04
N ILE A 193 -14.11 14.82 -6.41
CA ILE A 193 -13.08 15.25 -5.46
C ILE A 193 -13.62 16.39 -4.59
N ASP A 194 -13.61 16.19 -3.28
CA ASP A 194 -14.04 17.20 -2.32
C ASP A 194 -13.03 18.35 -2.17
N GLU A 195 -13.45 19.41 -1.47
CA GLU A 195 -12.62 20.61 -1.33
C GLU A 195 -11.38 20.39 -0.46
N GLU A 196 -11.40 19.45 0.48
CA GLU A 196 -10.25 19.16 1.35
C GLU A 196 -9.15 18.49 0.53
N ASN A 197 -9.50 17.42 -0.19
CA ASN A 197 -8.60 16.72 -1.09
C ASN A 197 -8.09 17.61 -2.22
N LEU A 198 -8.94 18.49 -2.77
CA LEU A 198 -8.53 19.42 -3.82
C LEU A 198 -7.45 20.41 -3.33
N LYS A 199 -7.58 20.94 -2.10
CA LYS A 199 -6.57 21.83 -1.50
C LYS A 199 -5.24 21.11 -1.29
N ILE A 200 -5.29 19.87 -0.82
CA ILE A 200 -4.10 19.04 -0.61
C ILE A 200 -3.43 18.75 -1.96
N LEU A 201 -4.19 18.28 -2.97
CA LEU A 201 -3.69 18.05 -4.33
C LEU A 201 -3.02 19.30 -4.90
N HIS A 202 -3.61 20.48 -4.69
CA HIS A 202 -3.02 21.72 -5.17
C HIS A 202 -1.67 22.02 -4.53
N THR A 203 -1.59 21.87 -3.22
CA THR A 203 -0.34 22.08 -2.47
C THR A 203 0.75 21.13 -2.95
N GLN A 204 0.41 19.83 -3.12
CA GLN A 204 1.38 18.84 -3.60
C GLN A 204 1.76 19.07 -5.06
N GLY A 205 0.79 19.38 -5.93
CA GLY A 205 1.02 19.66 -7.33
C GLY A 205 1.96 20.84 -7.55
N MET A 206 1.75 21.94 -6.82
CA MET A 206 2.66 23.08 -6.84
C MET A 206 4.05 22.70 -6.34
N TYR A 207 4.15 21.96 -5.23
CA TYR A 207 5.43 21.50 -4.68
C TYR A 207 6.22 20.65 -5.70
N TYR A 208 5.58 19.65 -6.30
CA TYR A 208 6.24 18.80 -7.29
C TYR A 208 6.57 19.53 -8.59
N ALA A 209 5.74 20.45 -9.05
CA ALA A 209 6.04 21.25 -10.24
C ALA A 209 7.22 22.23 -10.01
N TRP A 210 7.34 22.77 -8.80
CA TRP A 210 8.45 23.64 -8.40
C TRP A 210 9.78 22.89 -8.26
N HIS A 211 9.76 21.69 -7.65
CA HIS A 211 10.96 20.89 -7.39
C HIS A 211 11.36 19.91 -8.49
N GLY A 212 10.45 19.58 -9.41
CA GLY A 212 10.70 18.69 -10.55
C GLY A 212 11.56 19.31 -11.63
#